data_AF-A0A3M1YWP9-F1
#
_entry.id   AF-A0A3M1YWP9-F1
#
_cell.length_a   1.000
_cell.length_b   1.000
_cell.length_c   1.000
_cell.angle_alpha   90.00
_cell.angle_beta   90.00
_cell.angle_gamma   90.00
#
_symmetry.space_group_name_H-M   'P 1'
#
loop_
_entity.id
_entity.type
_entity.pdbx_description
1 polymer ?
#
loop_
_entity_poly.entity_id
_entity_poly.type
_entity_poly.pdbx_seq_one_letter_code
_entity_poly.pdbx_strand_id
1 'polypeptide(L)'
;MPPDFSPRMPTIKTDNADLADVFLYARLAASNRNIHQFTLVTPEREVQLHNVPPREKFPQKMLERAAKIAPERAAPLNIAVIAYTDTQAIIADVKRTIPFVNYLRALVALGHIVWVFEGHADALAEGFKTAHIALVDEGMLPFLPPDWAQVARKQGVKRLIIWGRQDGKPRLYKEG
;
A
#
# COMPACT_ATOMS: atom_id res chain seq x y z
N MET A 1 -11.87 10.40 22.16
CA MET A 1 -12.20 11.19 20.95
C MET A 1 -12.60 10.23 19.85
N PRO A 2 -13.52 10.58 18.95
CA PRO A 2 -13.79 9.74 17.78
C PRO A 2 -12.50 9.59 16.93
N PRO A 3 -12.32 8.46 16.23
CA PRO A 3 -11.17 8.27 15.33
C PRO A 3 -11.16 9.32 14.21
N ASP A 4 -9.99 9.91 13.95
CA ASP A 4 -9.80 10.84 12.84
C ASP A 4 -9.31 10.09 11.59
N PHE A 5 -10.11 10.16 10.53
CA PHE A 5 -9.87 9.54 9.22
C PHE A 5 -9.21 10.49 8.21
N SER A 6 -8.94 11.73 8.61
CA SER A 6 -8.31 12.74 7.77
C SER A 6 -6.85 12.35 7.51
N PRO A 7 -6.41 12.25 6.24
CA PRO A 7 -5.02 11.98 5.91
C PRO A 7 -4.07 12.97 6.57
N ARG A 8 -3.00 12.42 7.12
CA ARG A 8 -1.87 13.16 7.68
C ARG A 8 -0.69 12.21 7.81
N MET A 9 0.52 12.75 7.89
CA MET A 9 1.65 11.94 8.34
C MET A 9 1.42 11.58 9.81
N PRO A 10 1.31 10.28 10.17
CA PRO A 10 1.12 9.89 11.55
C PRO A 10 2.39 10.17 12.37
N THR A 11 2.25 10.29 13.69
CA THR A 11 3.41 10.30 14.59
C THR A 11 4.08 8.93 14.53
N ILE A 12 5.37 8.92 14.25
CA ILE A 12 6.15 7.69 14.11
C ILE A 12 6.93 7.45 15.38
N LYS A 13 6.92 6.20 15.83
CA LYS A 13 7.88 5.76 16.86
C LYS A 13 9.19 5.41 16.17
N THR A 14 10.24 6.11 16.54
CA THR A 14 11.60 5.92 16.01
C THR A 14 12.39 4.86 16.79
N ASP A 15 11.71 4.17 17.70
CA ASP A 15 12.29 3.30 18.69
C ASP A 15 12.71 1.95 18.05
N ASN A 16 14.02 1.78 17.83
CA ASN A 16 14.80 0.53 17.68
C ASN A 16 14.40 -0.57 16.68
N ALA A 17 13.29 -0.48 15.95
CA ALA A 17 12.98 -1.46 14.92
C ALA A 17 13.84 -1.20 13.67
N ASP A 18 14.60 -2.21 13.23
CA ASP A 18 15.29 -2.15 11.94
C ASP A 18 14.23 -2.18 10.83
N LEU A 19 14.07 -1.04 10.14
CA LEU A 19 13.10 -0.90 9.05
C LEU A 19 13.34 -1.92 7.94
N ALA A 20 14.59 -2.32 7.70
CA ALA A 20 14.90 -3.33 6.70
C ALA A 20 14.25 -4.68 7.08
N ASP A 21 14.33 -5.07 8.36
CA ASP A 21 13.73 -6.31 8.87
C ASP A 21 12.20 -6.23 8.88
N VAL A 22 11.64 -5.10 9.32
CA VAL A 22 10.17 -4.88 9.33
C VAL A 22 9.60 -5.02 7.91
N PHE A 23 10.19 -4.34 6.94
CA PHE A 23 9.74 -4.40 5.56
C PHE A 23 10.06 -5.74 4.88
N LEU A 24 11.17 -6.40 5.24
CA LEU A 24 11.45 -7.76 4.79
C LEU A 24 10.36 -8.72 5.27
N TYR A 25 10.01 -8.67 6.56
CA TYR A 25 8.92 -9.48 7.11
C TYR A 25 7.59 -9.16 6.44
N ALA A 26 7.23 -7.88 6.28
CA ALA A 26 5.99 -7.47 5.61
C ALA A 26 5.88 -8.02 4.19
N ARG A 27 6.97 -8.01 3.41
CA ARG A 27 7.02 -8.57 2.05
C ARG A 27 6.93 -10.09 2.05
N LEU A 28 7.68 -10.78 2.91
CA LEU A 28 7.65 -12.24 3.01
C LEU A 28 6.25 -12.73 3.39
N ALA A 29 5.63 -12.10 4.40
CA ALA A 29 4.28 -12.41 4.81
C ALA A 29 3.26 -12.14 3.70
N ALA A 30 3.35 -11.01 2.98
CA ALA A 30 2.47 -10.72 1.83
C ALA A 30 2.69 -11.68 0.64
N SER A 31 3.86 -12.31 0.54
CA SER A 31 4.20 -13.25 -0.55
C SER A 31 3.72 -14.69 -0.31
N ASN A 32 3.16 -14.99 0.87
CA ASN A 32 2.72 -16.33 1.22
C ASN A 32 1.54 -16.78 0.33
N ARG A 33 1.80 -17.72 -0.58
CA ARG A 33 0.80 -18.19 -1.55
C ARG A 33 -0.31 -19.06 -0.96
N ASN A 34 -0.11 -19.58 0.26
CA ASN A 34 -1.12 -20.40 0.93
C ASN A 34 -2.16 -19.53 1.66
N ILE A 35 -1.88 -18.24 1.84
CA ILE A 35 -2.74 -17.30 2.55
C ILE A 35 -2.86 -16.05 1.70
N HIS A 36 -4.03 -15.84 1.09
CA HIS A 36 -4.30 -14.59 0.38
C HIS A 36 -4.36 -13.45 1.41
N GLN A 37 -3.31 -12.63 1.49
CA GLN A 37 -3.27 -11.50 2.40
C GLN A 37 -2.47 -10.33 1.81
N PHE A 38 -2.77 -9.11 2.27
CA PHE A 38 -1.83 -8.01 2.18
C PHE A 38 -1.32 -7.67 3.58
N THR A 39 -0.17 -7.01 3.64
CA THR A 39 0.38 -6.53 4.91
C THR A 39 0.28 -5.02 5.04
N LEU A 40 0.21 -4.55 6.28
CA LEU A 40 0.24 -3.14 6.60
C LEU A 40 1.29 -2.89 7.66
N VAL A 41 2.25 -2.04 7.35
CA VAL A 41 3.26 -1.54 8.28
C VAL A 41 2.67 -0.32 8.97
N THR A 42 2.54 -0.41 10.29
CA THR A 42 2.00 0.69 11.10
C THR A 42 3.09 1.74 11.37
N PRO A 43 2.70 2.96 11.79
CA PRO A 43 3.64 3.98 12.25
C PRO A 43 4.49 3.54 13.44
N GLU A 44 4.00 2.57 14.23
CA GLU A 44 4.72 1.93 15.33
C GLU A 44 5.69 0.82 14.86
N ARG A 45 5.86 0.64 13.55
CA ARG A 45 6.74 -0.36 12.92
C ARG A 45 6.29 -1.81 13.16
N GLU A 46 5.01 -2.00 13.41
CA GLU A 46 4.39 -3.33 13.48
C GLU A 46 3.84 -3.75 12.12
N VAL A 47 3.78 -5.05 11.87
CA VAL A 47 3.21 -5.60 10.64
C VAL A 47 1.87 -6.26 10.94
N GLN A 48 0.79 -5.66 10.43
CA GLN A 48 -0.55 -6.22 10.47
C GLN A 48 -0.81 -7.09 9.23
N LEU A 49 -1.43 -8.25 9.43
CA LEU A 49 -1.81 -9.18 8.37
C LEU A 49 -3.30 -9.06 8.08
N HIS A 50 -3.65 -8.76 6.83
CA HIS A 50 -5.04 -8.61 6.42
C HIS A 50 -5.44 -9.70 5.42
N ASN A 51 -6.19 -10.68 5.91
CA ASN A 51 -6.73 -11.76 5.09
C ASN A 51 -7.65 -11.23 3.98
N VAL A 52 -7.52 -11.85 2.82
CA VAL A 52 -8.27 -11.57 1.60
C VAL A 52 -9.06 -12.82 1.26
N PRO A 53 -10.36 -12.71 0.96
CA PRO A 53 -11.13 -13.87 0.53
C PRO A 53 -10.58 -14.41 -0.80
N PRO A 54 -10.89 -15.67 -1.16
CA PRO A 54 -10.42 -16.23 -2.43
C PRO A 54 -11.07 -15.50 -3.61
N ARG A 55 -10.43 -15.60 -4.80
CA ARG A 55 -10.76 -14.82 -6.00
C ARG A 55 -12.24 -14.88 -6.38
N GLU A 56 -12.88 -16.03 -6.21
CA GLU A 56 -14.27 -16.31 -6.60
C GLU A 56 -15.28 -15.48 -5.81
N LYS A 57 -14.86 -14.87 -4.68
CA LYS A 57 -15.69 -13.98 -3.88
C LYS A 57 -15.70 -12.54 -4.39
N PHE A 58 -14.88 -12.21 -5.39
CA PHE A 58 -14.82 -10.86 -5.96
C PHE A 58 -15.72 -10.71 -7.19
N PRO A 59 -16.45 -9.59 -7.32
CA PRO A 59 -17.13 -9.27 -8.58
C PRO A 59 -16.12 -9.15 -9.73
N GLN A 60 -16.40 -9.79 -10.86
CA GLN A 60 -15.52 -9.78 -12.05
C GLN A 60 -15.12 -8.36 -12.48
N LYS A 61 -16.06 -7.41 -12.46
CA LYS A 61 -15.82 -6.00 -12.77
C LYS A 61 -14.79 -5.34 -11.84
N MET A 62 -14.69 -5.79 -10.59
CA MET A 62 -13.69 -5.30 -9.64
C MET A 62 -12.30 -5.84 -10.00
N LEU A 63 -12.21 -7.14 -10.31
CA LEU A 63 -10.97 -7.78 -10.78
C LEU A 63 -10.46 -7.12 -12.06
N GLU A 64 -11.34 -6.87 -13.04
CA GLU A 64 -10.99 -6.17 -14.29
C GLU A 64 -10.47 -4.75 -14.05
N ARG A 65 -11.02 -4.04 -13.06
CA ARG A 65 -10.54 -2.71 -12.69
C ARG A 65 -9.19 -2.77 -11.98
N ALA A 66 -8.99 -3.74 -11.09
CA ALA A 66 -7.70 -3.97 -10.44
C ALA A 66 -6.62 -4.37 -11.48
N ALA A 67 -6.99 -5.15 -12.49
CA ALA A 67 -6.11 -5.54 -13.59
C ALA A 67 -5.58 -4.35 -14.41
N LYS A 68 -6.28 -3.21 -14.41
CA LYS A 68 -5.80 -1.95 -15.03
C LYS A 68 -4.69 -1.29 -14.21
N ILE A 69 -4.68 -1.50 -12.89
CA ILE A 69 -3.61 -1.04 -12.01
C ILE A 69 -2.39 -1.95 -12.22
N ALA A 70 -2.58 -3.25 -12.02
CA ALA A 70 -1.55 -4.27 -12.20
C ALA A 70 -2.17 -5.45 -12.96
N PRO A 71 -1.69 -5.74 -14.19
CA PRO A 71 -2.27 -6.82 -14.97
C PRO A 71 -1.91 -8.17 -14.36
N GLU A 72 -2.85 -9.12 -14.45
CA GLU A 72 -2.62 -10.51 -14.10
C GLU A 72 -1.51 -11.09 -15.01
N ARG A 73 -0.56 -11.80 -14.39
CA ARG A 73 0.65 -12.34 -15.05
C ARG A 73 1.05 -13.65 -14.42
N ALA A 74 1.86 -14.44 -15.13
CA ALA A 74 2.45 -15.67 -14.61
C ALA A 74 3.33 -15.43 -13.37
N ALA A 75 4.03 -14.29 -13.31
CA ALA A 75 4.80 -13.87 -12.14
C ALA A 75 4.08 -12.74 -11.39
N PRO A 76 4.02 -12.79 -10.05
CA PRO A 76 3.37 -11.77 -9.24
C PRO A 76 4.13 -10.44 -9.32
N LEU A 77 3.39 -9.34 -9.31
CA LEU A 77 3.96 -8.01 -9.15
C LEU A 77 3.96 -7.63 -7.67
N ASN A 78 5.12 -7.21 -7.18
CA ASN A 78 5.27 -6.48 -5.93
C ASN A 78 4.70 -5.05 -6.04
N ILE A 79 3.77 -4.71 -5.15
CA ILE A 79 3.06 -3.43 -5.11
C ILE A 79 3.22 -2.83 -3.72
N ALA A 80 4.00 -1.74 -3.64
CA ALA A 80 4.10 -0.92 -2.45
C ALA A 80 2.96 0.12 -2.45
N VAL A 81 2.28 0.27 -1.33
CA VAL A 81 1.16 1.20 -1.20
C VAL A 81 1.47 2.23 -0.13
N ILE A 82 1.36 3.50 -0.48
CA ILE A 82 1.36 4.59 0.50
C ILE A 82 -0.09 4.94 0.79
N ALA A 83 -0.51 4.80 2.05
CA ALA A 83 -1.82 5.18 2.51
C ALA A 83 -1.75 5.70 3.95
N TYR A 84 -2.87 6.24 4.44
CA TYR A 84 -2.97 6.62 5.84
C TYR A 84 -3.05 5.34 6.69
N THR A 85 -2.06 5.11 7.57
CA THR A 85 -1.91 3.86 8.34
C THR A 85 -2.06 4.02 9.85
N ASP A 86 -2.68 5.11 10.32
CA ASP A 86 -2.95 5.31 11.75
C ASP A 86 -3.72 4.12 12.33
N THR A 87 -3.14 3.51 13.37
CA THR A 87 -3.61 2.26 13.94
C THR A 87 -5.03 2.39 14.51
N GLN A 88 -5.38 3.54 15.13
CA GLN A 88 -6.72 3.76 15.69
C GLN A 88 -7.76 3.92 14.56
N ALA A 89 -7.41 4.62 13.49
CA ALA A 89 -8.29 4.78 12.33
C ALA A 89 -8.52 3.44 11.60
N ILE A 90 -7.47 2.63 11.41
CA ILE A 90 -7.59 1.30 10.78
C ILE A 90 -8.52 0.38 11.58
N ILE A 91 -8.30 0.30 12.90
CA ILE A 91 -9.10 -0.55 13.80
C ILE A 91 -10.58 -0.11 13.75
N ALA A 92 -10.82 1.20 13.73
CA ALA A 92 -12.17 1.73 13.69
C ALA A 92 -12.86 1.47 12.34
N ASP A 93 -12.21 1.80 11.23
CA ASP A 93 -12.73 1.56 9.88
C ASP A 93 -11.62 1.66 8.82
N VAL A 94 -11.09 0.51 8.42
CA VAL A 94 -10.08 0.42 7.35
C VAL A 94 -10.58 0.97 6.00
N LYS A 95 -11.88 0.91 5.69
CA LYS A 95 -12.41 1.41 4.42
C LYS A 95 -12.47 2.93 4.40
N ARG A 96 -12.77 3.57 5.53
CA ARG A 96 -12.71 5.03 5.64
C ARG A 96 -11.27 5.54 5.67
N THR A 97 -10.37 4.77 6.29
CA THR A 97 -8.95 5.09 6.39
C THR A 97 -8.24 4.94 5.05
N ILE A 98 -8.47 3.82 4.36
CA ILE A 98 -7.92 3.48 3.05
C ILE A 98 -9.11 3.25 2.08
N PRO A 99 -9.61 4.31 1.41
CA PRO A 99 -10.81 4.24 0.56
C PRO A 99 -10.78 3.20 -0.56
N PHE A 100 -9.58 2.75 -0.94
CA PHE A 100 -9.35 1.77 -2.00
C PHE A 100 -8.90 0.40 -1.50
N VAL A 101 -9.09 0.09 -0.21
CA VAL A 101 -8.71 -1.22 0.36
C VAL A 101 -9.33 -2.40 -0.40
N ASN A 102 -10.53 -2.26 -0.96
CA ASN A 102 -11.14 -3.31 -1.78
C ASN A 102 -10.36 -3.57 -3.08
N TYR A 103 -9.70 -2.56 -3.65
CA TYR A 103 -8.81 -2.74 -4.79
C TYR A 103 -7.50 -3.40 -4.38
N LEU A 104 -6.98 -3.12 -3.18
CA LEU A 104 -5.81 -3.85 -2.64
C LEU A 104 -6.12 -5.34 -2.50
N ARG A 105 -7.28 -5.65 -1.92
CA ARG A 105 -7.79 -7.02 -1.81
C ARG A 105 -7.96 -7.67 -3.19
N ALA A 106 -8.49 -6.95 -4.17
CA ALA A 106 -8.62 -7.45 -5.54
C ALA A 106 -7.25 -7.70 -6.21
N LEU A 107 -6.23 -6.87 -5.96
CA LEU A 107 -4.87 -7.07 -6.45
C LEU A 107 -4.24 -8.35 -5.87
N VAL A 108 -4.43 -8.61 -4.57
CA VAL A 108 -4.02 -9.87 -3.94
C VAL A 108 -4.78 -11.07 -4.54
N ALA A 109 -6.08 -10.92 -4.80
CA ALA A 109 -6.88 -11.96 -5.45
C ALA A 109 -6.45 -12.25 -6.90
N LEU A 110 -5.82 -11.30 -7.58
CA LEU A 110 -5.15 -11.47 -8.88
C LEU A 110 -3.74 -12.08 -8.75
N GLY A 111 -3.31 -12.42 -7.53
CA GLY A 111 -2.03 -13.05 -7.25
C GLY A 111 -0.86 -12.07 -7.05
N HIS A 112 -1.11 -10.78 -6.87
CA HIS A 112 -0.05 -9.80 -6.61
C HIS A 112 0.31 -9.73 -5.12
N ILE A 113 1.53 -9.25 -4.85
CA ILE A 113 2.07 -9.09 -3.50
C ILE A 113 1.89 -7.63 -3.12
N VAL A 114 1.15 -7.37 -2.05
CA VAL A 114 0.76 -6.01 -1.65
C VAL A 114 1.16 -5.75 -0.20
N TRP A 115 1.88 -4.64 0.03
CA TRP A 115 2.14 -4.12 1.37
C TRP A 115 1.86 -2.62 1.43
N VAL A 116 1.36 -2.16 2.58
CA VAL A 116 0.94 -0.78 2.82
C VAL A 116 1.83 -0.15 3.89
N PHE A 117 2.18 1.12 3.75
CA PHE A 117 2.90 1.90 4.77
C PHE A 117 2.55 3.40 4.66
N GLU A 118 3.02 4.20 5.62
CA GLU A 118 2.65 5.61 5.80
C GLU A 118 3.32 6.59 4.82
N GLY A 119 4.46 6.21 4.24
CA GLY A 119 5.21 7.06 3.30
C GLY A 119 6.15 8.08 3.95
N HIS A 120 6.53 7.90 5.21
CA HIS A 120 7.49 8.77 5.89
C HIS A 120 8.90 8.64 5.30
N ALA A 121 9.68 9.72 5.35
CA ALA A 121 11.03 9.81 4.77
C ALA A 121 11.91 8.60 5.12
N ASP A 122 11.99 8.25 6.40
CA ASP A 122 12.82 7.13 6.89
C ASP A 122 12.38 5.77 6.33
N ALA A 123 11.10 5.62 6.00
CA ALA A 123 10.51 4.38 5.52
C ALA A 123 10.49 4.27 4.00
N LEU A 124 10.66 5.37 3.24
CA LEU A 124 10.46 5.36 1.79
C LEU A 124 11.38 4.38 1.07
N ALA A 125 12.67 4.36 1.40
CA ALA A 125 13.64 3.51 0.73
C ALA A 125 13.32 2.02 0.92
N GLU A 126 13.13 1.58 2.17
CA GLU A 126 12.80 0.19 2.48
C GLU A 126 11.37 -0.18 2.06
N GLY A 127 10.43 0.76 2.13
CA GLY A 127 9.05 0.58 1.69
C GLY A 127 8.91 0.40 0.19
N PHE A 128 9.75 1.03 -0.63
CA PHE A 128 9.76 0.83 -2.08
C PHE A 128 10.69 -0.29 -2.57
N LYS A 129 11.58 -0.80 -1.73
CA LYS A 129 12.53 -1.84 -2.09
C LYS A 129 11.82 -3.04 -2.72
N THR A 130 12.28 -3.45 -3.90
CA THR A 130 11.71 -4.54 -4.74
C THR A 130 10.30 -4.29 -5.29
N ALA A 131 9.71 -3.12 -5.09
CA ALA A 131 8.39 -2.80 -5.65
C ALA A 131 8.48 -2.55 -7.16
N HIS A 132 7.56 -3.16 -7.93
CA HIS A 132 7.42 -2.87 -9.35
C HIS A 132 6.48 -1.69 -9.59
N ILE A 133 5.48 -1.56 -8.72
CA ILE A 133 4.45 -0.51 -8.75
C ILE A 133 4.39 0.14 -7.37
N ALA A 134 4.31 1.47 -7.36
CA ALA A 134 3.89 2.24 -6.19
C ALA A 134 2.48 2.77 -6.42
N LEU A 135 1.57 2.47 -5.50
CA LEU A 135 0.21 3.02 -5.47
C LEU A 135 0.08 3.98 -4.29
N VAL A 136 -0.13 5.25 -4.56
CA VAL A 136 -0.13 6.30 -3.54
C VAL A 136 -1.53 6.86 -3.40
N ASP A 137 -2.03 6.91 -2.18
CA ASP A 137 -3.24 7.62 -1.84
C ASP A 137 -3.08 9.13 -2.11
N GLU A 138 -3.94 9.72 -2.94
CA GLU A 138 -3.94 11.17 -3.20
C GLU A 138 -4.00 11.99 -1.91
N GLY A 139 -4.71 11.51 -0.89
CA GLY A 139 -4.79 12.18 0.41
C GLY A 139 -3.45 12.26 1.14
N MET A 140 -2.51 11.35 0.87
CA MET A 140 -1.20 11.33 1.50
C MET A 140 -0.17 12.20 0.77
N LEU A 141 -0.40 12.53 -0.51
CA LEU A 141 0.57 13.27 -1.34
C LEU A 141 1.09 14.57 -0.71
N PRO A 142 0.26 15.43 -0.09
CA PRO A 142 0.76 16.68 0.52
C PRO A 142 1.72 16.47 1.69
N PHE A 143 1.76 15.26 2.25
CA PHE A 143 2.57 14.92 3.43
C PHE A 143 3.83 14.13 3.09
N LEU A 144 4.02 13.77 1.82
CA LEU A 144 5.21 13.03 1.40
C LEU A 144 6.40 13.97 1.21
N PRO A 145 7.63 13.50 1.47
CA PRO A 145 8.84 14.22 1.11
C PRO A 145 8.83 14.63 -0.37
N PRO A 146 9.28 15.84 -0.75
CA PRO A 146 9.22 16.30 -2.14
C PRO A 146 9.88 15.37 -3.16
N ASP A 147 10.87 14.59 -2.74
CA ASP A 147 11.63 13.65 -3.55
C ASP A 147 11.12 12.20 -3.50
N TRP A 148 9.95 11.94 -2.89
CA TRP A 148 9.42 10.57 -2.71
C TRP A 148 9.39 9.74 -4.01
N ALA A 149 9.03 10.39 -5.13
CA ALA A 149 8.96 9.76 -6.44
C ALA A 149 10.36 9.39 -6.97
N GLN A 150 11.37 10.23 -6.68
CA GLN A 150 12.76 9.93 -7.01
C GLN A 150 13.27 8.75 -6.17
N VAL A 151 12.95 8.70 -4.87
CA VAL A 151 13.28 7.57 -3.99
C VAL A 151 12.67 6.27 -4.53
N ALA A 152 11.38 6.28 -4.90
CA ALA A 152 10.71 5.13 -5.50
C ALA A 152 11.43 4.62 -6.76
N ARG A 153 11.78 5.54 -7.67
CA ARG A 153 12.48 5.17 -8.91
C ARG A 153 13.89 4.64 -8.67
N LYS A 154 14.62 5.19 -7.70
CA LYS A 154 15.93 4.66 -7.26
C LYS A 154 15.83 3.21 -6.77
N GLN A 155 14.70 2.84 -6.15
CA GLN A 155 14.41 1.46 -5.74
C GLN A 155 13.89 0.56 -6.88
N GLY A 156 13.83 1.07 -8.11
CA GLY A 156 13.45 0.31 -9.30
C GLY A 156 11.97 0.33 -9.65
N VAL A 157 11.14 1.10 -8.93
CA VAL A 157 9.71 1.23 -9.21
C VAL A 157 9.50 1.79 -10.63
N LYS A 158 8.78 1.03 -11.47
CA LYS A 158 8.57 1.37 -12.89
C LYS A 158 7.28 2.13 -13.13
N ARG A 159 6.28 1.96 -12.26
CA ARG A 159 4.98 2.63 -12.38
C ARG A 159 4.60 3.26 -11.05
N LEU A 160 4.42 4.58 -11.07
CA LEU A 160 3.90 5.37 -9.98
C LEU A 160 2.43 5.69 -10.29
N ILE A 161 1.51 5.33 -9.41
CA ILE A 161 0.08 5.49 -9.59
C ILE A 161 -0.48 6.26 -8.40
N ILE A 162 -1.25 7.31 -8.66
CA ILE A 162 -2.00 8.05 -7.65
C ILE A 162 -3.44 7.57 -7.66
N TRP A 163 -3.95 7.16 -6.50
CA TRP A 163 -5.36 6.85 -6.30
C TRP A 163 -6.14 8.12 -5.95
N GLY A 164 -6.99 8.60 -6.85
CA GLY A 164 -7.87 9.74 -6.57
C GLY A 164 -8.92 9.42 -5.53
N ARG A 165 -8.99 10.18 -4.44
CA ARG A 165 -10.01 10.00 -3.39
C ARG A 165 -11.37 10.53 -3.83
N GLN A 166 -11.40 11.59 -4.63
CA GLN A 166 -12.65 12.23 -5.07
C GLN A 166 -13.38 11.44 -6.16
N ASP A 167 -12.64 10.92 -7.14
CA ASP A 167 -13.21 10.22 -8.30
C ASP A 167 -13.06 8.70 -8.23
N GLY A 168 -12.28 8.19 -7.27
CA GLY A 168 -12.01 6.77 -7.10
C GLY A 168 -11.23 6.15 -8.27
N LYS A 169 -10.40 6.94 -8.97
CA LYS A 169 -9.68 6.50 -10.17
C LYS A 169 -8.16 6.51 -9.98
N PRO A 170 -7.45 5.45 -10.41
CA PRO A 170 -6.01 5.45 -10.48
C PRO A 170 -5.54 6.30 -11.67
N ARG A 171 -4.51 7.12 -11.46
CA ARG A 171 -3.87 7.97 -12.48
C ARG A 171 -2.37 7.73 -12.45
N LEU A 172 -1.72 7.66 -13.61
CA LEU A 172 -0.26 7.61 -13.65
C LEU A 172 0.28 8.93 -13.12
N TYR A 173 1.21 8.84 -12.17
CA TYR A 173 1.97 10.00 -11.73
C TYR A 173 2.88 10.45 -12.87
N LYS A 174 2.74 11.71 -13.27
CA LYS A 174 3.63 12.39 -14.21
C LYS A 174 4.39 13.41 -13.37
N GLU A 175 5.70 13.40 -13.51
CA GLU A 175 6.56 14.44 -12.94
C GLU A 175 6.22 15.76 -13.64
N GLY A 176 6.05 16.81 -12.85
CA GLY A 176 5.80 18.17 -13.34
C GLY A 176 7.09 18.84 -13.77
#